data_AF-A0A7S3PDA6-F1
#
_entry.id   AF-A0A7S3PDA6-F1
#
_cell.length_a   1.000
_cell.length_b   1.000
_cell.length_c   1.000
_cell.angle_alpha   90.00
_cell.angle_beta   90.00
_cell.angle_gamma   90.00
#
_symmetry.space_group_name_H-M   'P 1'
#
loop_
_entity.id
_entity.type
_entity.pdbx_description
1 polymer ?
#
loop_
_entity_poly.entity_id
_entity_poly.type
_entity_poly.pdbx_seq_one_letter_code
_entity_poly.pdbx_strand_id
1 'polypeptide(L)'
;GRSVATIVSQPIEGGHFKFAMDNGYVLWSFQGKQLYQQSFETFYMFAWRPRPTLLSAQEMKKVERNLSKYTEEFEKADKRRAYQAKLEATMGKRAERSAFRAIVNRNKAIR
;
A
#
# COMPACT_ATOMS: atom_id res chain seq x y z
N GLY A 1 12.74 -8.24 -3.45
CA GLY A 1 11.53 -7.40 -3.58
C GLY A 1 10.62 -7.68 -2.39
N ARG A 2 9.79 -6.74 -1.95
CA ARG A 2 8.84 -6.94 -0.82
C ARG A 2 7.36 -6.97 -1.24
N SER A 3 7.09 -6.78 -2.53
CA SER A 3 5.76 -6.86 -3.11
C SER A 3 5.78 -7.67 -4.41
N VAL A 4 4.64 -8.25 -4.75
CA VAL A 4 4.34 -8.96 -6.00
C VAL A 4 3.20 -8.22 -6.70
N ALA A 5 3.16 -8.25 -8.04
CA ALA A 5 2.07 -7.64 -8.81
C ALA A 5 1.39 -8.69 -9.70
N THR A 6 0.05 -8.68 -9.72
CA THR A 6 -0.76 -9.32 -10.76
C THR A 6 -1.18 -8.24 -11.75
N ILE A 7 -1.03 -8.51 -13.05
CA ILE A 7 -1.14 -7.49 -14.10
C ILE A 7 -2.04 -8.06 -15.19
N VAL A 8 -3.05 -7.29 -15.59
CA VAL A 8 -3.89 -7.56 -16.76
C VAL A 8 -3.70 -6.38 -17.70
N SER A 9 -3.09 -6.62 -18.86
CA SER A 9 -2.74 -5.59 -19.84
C SER A 9 -3.15 -5.99 -21.25
N GLN A 10 -3.45 -4.99 -22.07
CA GLN A 10 -3.77 -5.16 -23.48
C GLN A 10 -2.54 -4.91 -24.37
N PRO A 11 -2.44 -5.58 -25.54
CA PRO A 11 -1.39 -5.31 -26.50
C PRO A 11 -1.53 -3.89 -27.09
N ILE A 12 -0.39 -3.31 -27.50
CA ILE A 12 -0.35 -2.01 -28.17
C ILE A 12 -0.97 -2.10 -29.58
N GLU A 13 -0.77 -3.24 -30.24
CA GLU A 13 -1.29 -3.53 -31.58
C GLU A 13 -2.48 -4.50 -31.54
N GLY A 14 -3.49 -4.25 -32.38
CA GLY A 14 -4.71 -5.07 -32.48
C GLY A 14 -5.96 -4.40 -31.90
N GLY A 15 -7.12 -5.04 -32.11
CA GLY A 15 -8.42 -4.46 -31.73
C GLY A 15 -8.62 -4.36 -30.21
N HIS A 16 -8.60 -3.13 -29.68
CA HIS A 16 -8.76 -2.81 -28.25
C HIS A 16 -10.03 -3.39 -27.60
N PHE A 17 -11.11 -3.53 -28.39
CA PHE A 17 -12.40 -4.03 -27.91
C PHE A 17 -12.35 -5.46 -27.35
N LYS A 18 -11.34 -6.27 -27.72
CA LYS A 18 -11.18 -7.65 -27.22
C LYS A 18 -10.58 -7.71 -25.81
N PHE A 19 -9.95 -6.64 -25.34
CA PHE A 19 -9.19 -6.59 -24.09
C PHE A 19 -9.64 -5.46 -23.16
N ALA A 20 -10.88 -4.97 -23.34
CA ALA A 20 -11.38 -3.77 -22.65
C ALA A 20 -11.83 -4.01 -21.19
N MET A 21 -11.87 -5.27 -20.72
CA MET A 21 -12.38 -5.61 -19.39
C MET A 21 -11.23 -5.81 -18.39
N ASP A 22 -11.36 -5.19 -17.22
CA ASP A 22 -10.51 -5.38 -16.02
C ASP A 22 -9.00 -5.16 -16.19
N ASN A 23 -8.62 -4.32 -17.15
CA ASN A 23 -7.24 -3.86 -17.29
C ASN A 23 -6.74 -3.15 -16.03
N GLY A 24 -5.52 -3.47 -15.60
CA GLY A 24 -4.88 -2.84 -14.45
C GLY A 24 -3.94 -3.77 -13.69
N TYR A 25 -3.67 -3.42 -12.43
CA TYR A 25 -2.79 -4.20 -11.59
C TYR A 25 -3.25 -4.27 -10.12
N VAL A 26 -2.89 -5.38 -9.48
CA VAL A 26 -3.05 -5.59 -8.05
C VAL A 26 -1.68 -5.82 -7.44
N LEU A 27 -1.35 -5.02 -6.43
CA LEU A 27 -0.16 -5.19 -5.62
C LEU A 27 -0.47 -6.04 -4.39
N TRP A 28 0.39 -7.01 -4.18
CA TRP A 28 0.33 -7.96 -3.08
C TRP A 28 1.61 -7.87 -2.24
N SER A 29 1.49 -8.11 -0.94
CA SER A 29 2.65 -8.50 -0.14
C SER A 29 3.03 -9.94 -0.47
N PHE A 30 4.28 -10.34 -0.22
CA PHE A 30 4.69 -11.75 -0.36
C PHE A 30 3.90 -12.72 0.54
N GLN A 31 3.24 -12.20 1.57
CA GLN A 31 2.36 -12.98 2.45
C GLN A 31 0.93 -13.12 1.90
N GLY A 32 0.66 -12.63 0.68
CA GLY A 32 -0.66 -12.71 0.05
C GLY A 32 -1.64 -11.60 0.45
N LYS A 33 -1.20 -10.57 1.18
CA LYS A 33 -2.08 -9.45 1.54
C LYS A 33 -2.18 -8.47 0.38
N GLN A 34 -3.40 -8.15 -0.07
CA GLN A 34 -3.61 -7.07 -1.04
C GLN A 34 -3.21 -5.72 -0.43
N LEU A 35 -2.28 -5.05 -1.10
CA LEU A 35 -1.78 -3.73 -0.71
C LEU A 35 -2.51 -2.61 -1.44
N TYR A 36 -2.74 -2.81 -2.74
CA TYR A 36 -3.33 -1.79 -3.60
C TYR A 36 -3.88 -2.43 -4.87
N GLN A 37 -4.94 -1.85 -5.43
CA GLN A 37 -5.53 -2.27 -6.70
C GLN A 37 -5.92 -1.02 -7.46
N GLN A 38 -5.57 -1.00 -8.74
CA GLN A 38 -5.94 0.08 -9.64
C GLN A 38 -6.31 -0.50 -11.00
N SER A 39 -7.51 -0.14 -11.46
CA SER A 39 -7.98 -0.40 -12.81
C SER A 39 -7.69 0.80 -13.72
N PHE A 40 -7.49 0.52 -14.99
CA PHE A 40 -7.23 1.49 -16.05
C PHE A 40 -7.98 1.06 -17.30
N GLU A 41 -8.53 2.02 -18.04
CA GLU A 41 -9.20 1.73 -19.32
C GLU A 41 -8.16 1.32 -20.38
N THR A 42 -7.09 2.10 -20.51
CA THR A 42 -5.97 1.82 -21.43
C THR A 42 -4.69 1.47 -20.67
N PHE A 43 -4.30 0.19 -20.65
CA PHE A 43 -3.14 -0.27 -19.89
C PHE A 43 -2.31 -1.31 -20.63
N TYR A 44 -1.08 -0.94 -20.96
CA TYR A 44 -0.25 -1.70 -21.89
C TYR A 44 0.91 -2.44 -21.23
N MET A 45 1.53 -1.84 -20.22
CA MET A 45 2.72 -2.40 -19.60
C MET A 45 2.84 -1.95 -18.15
N PHE A 46 3.27 -2.89 -17.32
CA PHE A 46 3.73 -2.63 -15.97
C PHE A 46 5.13 -3.21 -15.82
N ALA A 47 6.07 -2.38 -15.36
CA ALA A 47 7.42 -2.82 -15.05
C ALA A 47 7.90 -2.13 -13.79
N TRP A 48 8.55 -2.90 -12.91
CA TRP A 48 9.27 -2.32 -11.79
C TRP A 48 10.47 -1.54 -12.31
N ARG A 49 10.65 -0.31 -11.83
CA ARG A 49 11.87 0.45 -12.08
C ARG A 49 13.07 -0.36 -11.58
N PRO A 50 14.06 -0.70 -12.44
CA PRO A 50 15.28 -1.34 -11.98
C PRO A 50 15.95 -0.46 -10.92
N ARG A 51 16.23 -1.03 -9.76
CA ARG A 51 16.90 -0.32 -8.68
C ARG A 51 18.38 -0.67 -8.70
N PRO A 52 19.29 0.25 -9.07
CA PRO A 52 20.71 -0.02 -9.00
C PRO A 52 21.15 -0.23 -7.55
N THR A 53 22.21 -1.01 -7.35
CA THR A 53 22.80 -1.23 -6.03
C THR A 53 23.48 0.04 -5.56
N LEU A 54 23.00 0.61 -4.44
CA LEU A 54 23.55 1.85 -3.88
C LEU A 54 24.74 1.61 -2.95
N LEU A 55 24.94 0.38 -2.49
CA LEU A 55 25.91 0.03 -1.45
C LEU A 55 27.04 -0.81 -2.04
N SER A 56 28.26 -0.53 -1.57
CA SER A 56 29.42 -1.38 -1.81
C SER A 56 29.31 -2.70 -1.04
N ALA A 57 30.09 -3.71 -1.44
CA ALA A 57 30.11 -5.02 -0.77
C ALA A 57 30.50 -4.93 0.73
N GLN A 58 31.33 -3.96 1.09
CA GLN A 58 31.73 -3.74 2.49
C GLN A 58 30.59 -3.16 3.32
N GLU A 59 29.85 -2.21 2.76
CA GLU A 59 28.69 -1.60 3.43
C GLU A 59 27.55 -2.59 3.61
N MET A 60 27.30 -3.45 2.62
CA MET A 60 26.31 -4.53 2.75
C MET A 60 26.64 -5.46 3.93
N LYS A 61 27.90 -5.90 4.06
CA LYS A 61 28.34 -6.71 5.23
C LYS A 61 28.18 -5.97 6.55
N LYS A 62 28.42 -4.66 6.57
CA LYS A 62 28.23 -3.83 7.77
C LYS A 62 26.74 -3.74 8.16
N VAL A 63 25.85 -3.62 7.18
CA VAL A 63 24.39 -3.61 7.40
C VAL A 63 23.91 -4.96 7.91
N GLU A 64 24.36 -6.06 7.31
CA GLU A 64 24.02 -7.42 7.77
C GLU A 64 24.41 -7.67 9.23
N ARG A 65 25.63 -7.24 9.62
CA ARG A 65 26.11 -7.37 11.01
C ARG A 65 25.31 -6.53 12.01
N ASN A 66 24.77 -5.40 11.59
CA ASN A 66 24.03 -4.47 12.46
C ASN A 66 22.51 -4.50 12.23
N LEU A 67 22.00 -5.52 11.55
CA LEU A 67 20.60 -5.58 11.09
C LEU A 67 19.59 -5.43 12.24
N SER A 68 19.89 -6.00 13.41
CA SER A 68 19.03 -5.91 14.60
C SER A 68 18.81 -4.45 15.04
N LYS A 69 19.87 -3.66 15.12
CA LYS A 69 19.79 -2.24 15.51
C LYS A 69 18.97 -1.43 14.52
N TYR A 70 19.19 -1.65 13.22
CA TYR A 70 18.43 -0.97 12.17
C TYR A 70 16.96 -1.36 12.19
N THR A 71 16.65 -2.65 12.42
CA THR A 71 15.27 -3.13 12.50
C THR A 71 14.49 -2.39 13.58
N GLU A 72 15.05 -2.27 14.79
CA GLU A 72 14.38 -1.57 15.89
C GLU A 72 14.15 -0.08 15.58
N GLU A 73 15.17 0.60 15.03
CA GLU A 73 15.09 2.01 14.67
C GLU A 73 14.02 2.26 13.61
N PHE A 74 14.00 1.46 12.53
CA PHE A 74 13.03 1.58 11.45
C PHE A 74 11.61 1.26 11.92
N GLU A 75 11.43 0.23 12.74
CA GLU A 75 10.11 -0.09 13.29
C GLU A 75 9.57 1.05 14.17
N LYS A 76 10.42 1.65 15.02
CA LYS A 76 10.03 2.78 15.86
C LYS A 76 9.68 4.01 15.03
N ALA A 77 10.43 4.27 13.96
CA ALA A 77 10.15 5.35 13.03
C ALA A 77 8.82 5.14 12.28
N ASP A 78 8.57 3.92 11.79
CA ASP A 78 7.35 3.57 11.06
C ASP A 78 6.11 3.61 11.96
N LYS A 79 6.20 3.09 13.19
CA LYS A 79 5.13 3.20 14.21
C LYS A 79 4.77 4.67 14.49
N ARG A 80 5.79 5.52 14.60
CA ARG A 80 5.61 6.97 14.82
C ARG A 80 4.93 7.65 13.64
N ARG A 81 5.36 7.35 12.40
CA ARG A 81 4.77 7.90 11.18
C ARG A 81 3.30 7.46 11.04
N ALA A 82 3.00 6.20 11.30
CA ALA A 82 1.64 5.68 11.29
C ALA A 82 0.75 6.35 12.36
N TYR A 83 1.29 6.57 13.56
CA TYR A 83 0.58 7.30 14.62
C TYR A 83 0.28 8.74 14.23
N GLN A 84 1.26 9.47 13.66
CA GLN A 84 1.08 10.85 13.21
C GLN A 84 0.01 10.96 12.11
N ALA A 85 0.08 10.12 11.08
CA ALA A 85 -0.92 10.10 10.00
C ALA A 85 -2.34 9.83 10.55
N LYS A 86 -2.47 8.91 11.51
CA LYS A 86 -3.75 8.64 12.18
C LYS A 86 -4.24 9.83 13.00
N LEU A 87 -3.33 10.49 13.71
CA LEU A 87 -3.64 11.66 14.52
C LEU A 87 -4.16 12.78 13.62
N GLU A 88 -3.41 13.16 12.58
CA GLU A 88 -3.80 14.18 11.59
C GLU A 88 -5.16 13.89 10.96
N ALA A 89 -5.39 12.65 10.52
CA ALA A 89 -6.67 12.26 9.91
C ALA A 89 -7.86 12.33 10.90
N THR A 90 -7.59 12.23 12.20
CA THR A 90 -8.61 12.17 13.27
C THR A 90 -8.79 13.49 14.02
N MET A 91 -7.84 14.43 13.92
CA MET A 91 -7.97 15.76 14.51
C MET A 91 -9.25 16.44 13.99
N GLY A 92 -10.00 17.09 14.88
CA GLY A 92 -11.29 17.73 14.59
C GLY A 92 -12.48 16.77 14.44
N LYS A 93 -12.28 15.54 13.97
CA LYS A 93 -13.38 14.59 13.64
C LYS A 93 -13.91 13.79 14.83
N ARG A 94 -13.35 13.95 16.03
CA ARG A 94 -13.69 13.12 17.20
C ARG A 94 -15.10 13.41 17.72
N ALA A 95 -15.45 14.69 17.86
CA ALA A 95 -16.77 15.12 18.35
C ALA A 95 -17.90 14.74 17.38
N GLU A 96 -17.68 14.95 16.09
CA GLU A 96 -18.62 14.56 15.03
C GLU A 96 -18.85 13.04 15.02
N ARG A 97 -17.77 12.25 15.15
CA ARG A 97 -17.86 10.79 15.22
C ARG A 97 -18.60 10.32 16.47
N SER A 98 -18.42 10.96 17.63
CA SER A 98 -19.15 10.60 18.85
C SER A 98 -20.64 10.94 18.75
N ALA A 99 -20.98 12.11 18.20
CA ALA A 99 -22.37 12.51 17.98
C ALA A 99 -23.08 11.55 17.01
N PHE A 100 -22.44 11.21 15.89
CA PHE A 100 -22.98 10.24 14.94
C PHE A 100 -23.21 8.86 15.57
N ARG A 101 -22.24 8.35 16.36
CA ARG A 101 -22.38 7.07 17.06
C ARG A 101 -23.53 7.07 18.07
N ALA A 102 -23.74 8.17 18.79
CA ALA A 102 -24.85 8.30 19.72
C ALA A 102 -26.21 8.21 19.01
N ILE A 103 -26.36 8.87 17.87
CA ILE A 103 -27.57 8.80 17.04
C ILE A 103 -27.81 7.37 16.53
N VAL A 104 -26.77 6.70 16.02
CA VAL A 104 -26.87 5.31 15.54
C VAL A 104 -27.31 4.36 16.66
N ASN A 105 -26.71 4.48 17.85
CA ASN A 105 -27.05 3.64 19.00
C ASN A 105 -28.48 3.87 19.48
N ARG A 106 -28.92 5.14 19.52
CA ARG A 106 -30.32 5.48 19.83
C ARG A 106 -31.28 4.81 18.85
N ASN A 107 -31.01 4.90 17.55
CA ASN A 107 -31.89 4.34 16.53
C ASN A 107 -31.89 2.79 16.55
N LYS A 108 -30.79 2.15 16.96
CA LYS A 108 -30.74 0.70 17.17
C LYS A 108 -31.57 0.25 18.38
N ALA A 109 -31.63 1.04 19.44
CA ALA A 109 -32.39 0.70 20.65
C ALA A 109 -33.91 0.85 20.50
N ILE A 110 -34.37 1.59 19.48
CA ILE A 110 -35.79 1.80 19.16
C ILE A 110 -36.33 0.70 18.24
N ARG A 111 -35.44 -0.03 17.54
CA ARG A 111 -35.78 -1.20 16.71
C ARG A 111 -35.75 -2.47 17.53
#